data_AF-A0A0C1H870-F1
#
_entry.id   AF-A0A0C1H870-F1
#
_cell.length_a   1.000
_cell.length_b   1.000
_cell.length_c   1.000
_cell.angle_alpha   90.00
_cell.angle_beta   90.00
_cell.angle_gamma   90.00
#
_symmetry.space_group_name_H-M   'P 1'
#
loop_
_entity.id
_entity.type
_entity.pdbx_description
1 polymer ?
#
loop_
_entity_poly.entity_id
_entity_poly.type
_entity_poly.pdbx_seq_one_letter_code
_entity_poly.pdbx_strand_id
1 'polypeptide(L)'
;MEVAIIGLGAASVSLTEYYSINVLQKYTDLITPLKTIFSKDSSELTAEDYDLILKQVASLKQLAKEGVQDTNGTDTYQSFMNQAMVTPLNDIMKTLSIVGIPPDPNAAPLSDSAKIATLTGWKSLPNFQIDVLGPLNAALSIQLEAHQYTVNIENPGTGIISTLTVLASPGRSLQSMLELEYIGAGNTQMAGKMADLEQALSLSQKILTTLTGIQNISNEIQVYNKIPFKLPNTGDLDDYKKQYKQQASAYFAQIFPTAEPVADSAQKLLNLKQTLWDQMVALEAANPTSGRNVAGSLANAVYKVVQDISAAFVGVDLTAANAQDQLFASVKKWIMDNQDVRIDEAGSNKNAGAIQDRLASAMTTAQNLEESQREDVRRYLLLFQEFYKSAMSMIQLLGTIFDKINKGIFKE
;
A
#
# COMPACT_ATOMS: atom_id res chain seq x y z
N MET A 1 20.98 -17.42 -29.32
CA MET A 1 21.40 -18.33 -30.41
C MET A 1 20.23 -18.46 -31.36
N GLU A 2 20.45 -18.54 -32.67
CA GLU A 2 19.36 -18.82 -33.60
C GLU A 2 19.26 -20.32 -33.84
N VAL A 3 18.07 -20.90 -33.66
CA VAL A 3 17.79 -22.30 -34.01
C VAL A 3 16.81 -22.29 -35.18
N ALA A 4 17.16 -22.97 -36.26
CA ALA A 4 16.26 -23.12 -37.39
C ALA A 4 15.11 -24.07 -37.02
N ILE A 5 13.88 -23.58 -37.12
CA ILE A 5 12.67 -24.40 -36.97
C ILE A 5 12.07 -24.59 -38.36
N ILE A 6 11.79 -25.84 -38.73
CA ILE A 6 11.23 -26.19 -40.04
C ILE A 6 9.91 -25.43 -40.22
N GLY A 7 9.79 -24.68 -41.33
CA GLY A 7 8.59 -23.90 -41.66
C GLY A 7 8.44 -22.55 -40.96
N LEU A 8 9.14 -22.32 -39.84
CA LEU A 8 9.08 -21.05 -39.09
C LEU A 8 10.31 -20.16 -39.31
N GLY A 9 11.44 -20.72 -39.76
CA GLY A 9 12.69 -19.98 -39.98
C GLY A 9 13.60 -19.96 -38.75
N ALA A 10 14.54 -19.01 -38.69
CA ALA A 10 15.41 -18.84 -37.53
C ALA A 10 14.60 -18.33 -36.33
N ALA A 11 14.56 -19.11 -35.25
CA ALA A 11 14.01 -18.72 -33.96
C ALA A 11 15.13 -18.22 -33.06
N SER A 12 14.91 -17.09 -32.40
CA SER A 12 15.79 -16.64 -31.33
C SER A 12 15.57 -17.57 -30.14
N VAL A 13 16.57 -18.38 -29.84
CA VAL A 13 16.59 -19.28 -28.68
C VAL A 13 17.56 -18.72 -27.66
N SER A 14 17.09 -18.60 -26.43
CA SER A 14 17.97 -18.31 -25.32
C SER A 14 18.88 -19.52 -25.09
N LEU A 15 20.20 -19.34 -25.20
CA LEU A 15 21.21 -20.37 -24.86
C LEU A 15 21.20 -20.71 -23.38
N THR A 16 20.67 -19.79 -22.58
CA THR A 16 20.45 -19.97 -21.16
C THR A 16 19.05 -20.53 -20.96
N GLU A 17 19.01 -21.62 -20.20
CA GLU A 17 17.92 -22.55 -19.86
C GLU A 17 16.74 -21.89 -19.10
N TYR A 18 16.37 -20.67 -19.47
CA TYR A 18 15.34 -19.91 -18.78
C TYR A 18 13.96 -20.22 -19.36
N TYR A 19 13.04 -20.62 -18.49
CA TYR A 19 11.61 -20.62 -18.75
C TYR A 19 11.05 -19.29 -18.27
N SER A 20 10.72 -18.38 -19.20
CA SER A 20 9.81 -17.30 -18.85
C SER A 20 8.42 -17.90 -18.65
N ILE A 21 7.80 -17.64 -17.48
CA ILE A 21 6.43 -18.08 -17.20
C ILE A 21 5.48 -17.52 -18.26
N ASN A 22 5.68 -16.26 -18.67
CA ASN A 22 4.85 -15.64 -19.68
C ASN A 22 5.10 -16.25 -21.08
N VAL A 23 6.34 -16.58 -21.44
CA VAL A 23 6.63 -17.31 -22.69
C VAL A 23 6.02 -18.71 -22.66
N LEU A 24 6.17 -19.47 -21.56
CA LEU A 24 5.60 -20.81 -21.43
C LEU A 24 4.07 -20.76 -21.46
N GLN A 25 3.45 -19.82 -20.75
CA GLN A 25 1.99 -19.66 -20.75
C GLN A 25 1.49 -19.38 -22.16
N LYS A 26 2.08 -18.39 -22.85
CA LYS A 26 1.73 -18.10 -24.25
C LYS A 26 1.97 -19.30 -25.15
N TYR A 27 3.08 -20.01 -24.98
CA TYR A 27 3.37 -21.22 -25.75
C TYR A 27 2.28 -22.28 -25.53
N THR A 28 1.95 -22.61 -24.29
CA THR A 28 0.90 -23.57 -23.91
C THR A 28 -0.49 -23.15 -24.42
N ASP A 29 -0.82 -21.86 -24.34
CA ASP A 29 -2.08 -21.31 -24.85
C ASP A 29 -2.21 -21.47 -26.37
N LEU A 30 -1.08 -21.41 -27.10
CA LEU A 30 -1.07 -21.62 -28.55
C LEU A 30 -1.08 -23.10 -28.95
N ILE A 31 -0.52 -23.99 -28.13
CA ILE A 31 -0.50 -25.44 -28.37
C ILE A 31 -1.84 -26.12 -28.02
N THR A 32 -2.54 -25.63 -26.99
CA THR A 32 -3.78 -26.25 -26.50
C THR A 32 -4.87 -26.37 -27.58
N PRO A 33 -5.18 -25.31 -28.37
CA PRO A 33 -6.16 -25.41 -29.45
C PRO A 33 -5.76 -26.41 -30.54
N LEU A 34 -4.45 -26.52 -30.85
CA LEU A 34 -3.94 -27.50 -31.80
C LEU A 34 -4.27 -28.91 -31.31
N LYS A 35 -3.92 -29.23 -30.06
CA LYS A 35 -4.23 -30.55 -29.47
C LYS A 35 -5.72 -30.84 -29.49
N THR A 36 -6.57 -29.86 -29.17
CA THR A 36 -8.03 -30.04 -29.20
C THR A 36 -8.51 -30.43 -30.60
N ILE A 37 -8.08 -29.72 -31.65
CA ILE A 37 -8.45 -30.04 -33.03
C ILE A 37 -7.97 -31.43 -33.43
N PHE A 38 -6.71 -31.76 -33.14
CA PHE A 38 -6.17 -33.08 -33.44
C PHE A 38 -6.85 -34.20 -32.64
N SER A 39 -7.48 -33.89 -31.51
CA SER A 39 -8.22 -34.88 -30.74
C SER A 39 -9.66 -35.11 -31.23
N LYS A 40 -10.22 -34.24 -32.08
CA LYS A 40 -11.60 -34.37 -32.60
C LYS A 40 -11.82 -35.62 -33.44
N ASP A 41 -13.08 -36.08 -33.54
CA ASP A 41 -13.44 -37.08 -34.55
C ASP A 41 -13.35 -36.47 -35.96
N SER A 42 -13.03 -37.30 -36.96
CA SER A 42 -13.06 -36.92 -38.37
C SER A 42 -14.38 -36.28 -38.81
N SER A 43 -15.51 -36.71 -38.27
CA SER A 43 -16.83 -36.15 -38.60
C SER A 43 -17.09 -34.78 -37.99
N GLU A 44 -16.27 -34.35 -37.03
CA GLU A 44 -16.40 -33.09 -36.31
C GLU A 44 -15.45 -31.99 -36.82
N LEU A 45 -14.58 -32.33 -37.77
CA LEU A 45 -13.61 -31.41 -38.35
C LEU A 45 -14.29 -30.43 -39.30
N THR A 46 -13.99 -29.14 -39.13
CA THR A 46 -14.54 -28.07 -39.98
C THR A 46 -13.43 -27.33 -40.73
N ALA A 47 -13.81 -26.52 -41.72
CA ALA A 47 -12.88 -25.60 -42.39
C ALA A 47 -12.29 -24.57 -41.41
N GLU A 48 -13.06 -24.16 -40.39
CA GLU A 48 -12.62 -23.23 -39.35
C GLU A 48 -11.49 -23.82 -38.48
N ASP A 49 -11.50 -25.14 -38.25
CA ASP A 49 -10.41 -25.81 -37.52
C ASP A 49 -9.07 -25.67 -38.26
N TYR A 50 -9.08 -25.79 -39.59
CA TYR A 50 -7.89 -25.61 -40.41
C TYR A 50 -7.35 -24.17 -40.30
N ASP A 51 -8.26 -23.19 -40.39
CA ASP A 51 -7.90 -21.78 -40.27
C ASP A 51 -7.35 -21.45 -38.87
N LEU A 52 -7.91 -22.10 -37.83
CA LEU A 52 -7.39 -21.97 -36.47
C LEU A 52 -5.98 -22.57 -36.35
N ILE A 53 -5.68 -23.71 -36.97
CA ILE A 53 -4.31 -24.26 -37.00
C ILE A 53 -3.34 -23.25 -37.62
N LEU A 54 -3.66 -22.70 -38.79
CA LEU A 54 -2.78 -21.72 -39.45
C LEU A 54 -2.57 -20.47 -38.59
N LYS A 55 -3.61 -20.00 -37.90
CA LYS A 55 -3.52 -18.89 -36.95
C LYS A 55 -2.57 -19.22 -35.79
N GLN A 56 -2.70 -20.39 -35.17
CA GLN A 56 -1.81 -20.81 -34.08
C GLN A 56 -0.36 -20.97 -34.53
N VAL A 57 -0.13 -21.54 -35.72
CA VAL A 57 1.20 -21.66 -36.32
C VAL A 57 1.83 -20.28 -36.55
N ALA A 58 1.08 -19.31 -37.08
CA ALA A 58 1.54 -17.94 -37.26
C ALA A 58 1.90 -17.28 -35.92
N SER A 59 1.08 -17.46 -34.88
CA SER A 59 1.34 -16.93 -33.55
C SER A 59 2.54 -17.61 -32.87
N LEU A 60 2.74 -18.92 -33.06
CA LEU A 60 3.93 -19.63 -32.59
C LEU A 60 5.20 -19.13 -33.29
N LYS A 61 5.12 -18.86 -34.60
CA LYS A 61 6.20 -18.21 -35.37
C LYS A 61 6.57 -16.86 -34.78
N GLN A 62 5.56 -16.03 -34.52
CA GLN A 62 5.75 -14.71 -33.94
C GLN A 62 6.37 -14.81 -32.55
N LEU A 63 5.86 -15.69 -31.69
CA LEU A 63 6.41 -15.93 -30.36
C LEU A 63 7.87 -16.41 -30.42
N ALA A 64 8.22 -17.26 -31.38
CA ALA A 64 9.58 -17.77 -31.55
C ALA A 64 10.56 -16.68 -32.06
N LYS A 65 10.06 -15.72 -32.86
CA LYS A 65 10.85 -14.62 -33.41
C LYS A 65 10.99 -13.45 -32.43
N GLU A 66 9.86 -13.04 -31.86
CA GLU A 66 9.75 -11.81 -31.07
C GLU A 66 9.90 -12.08 -29.58
N GLY A 67 9.58 -13.27 -29.09
CA GLY A 67 9.58 -13.56 -27.66
C GLY A 67 8.44 -12.87 -26.91
N VAL A 68 8.62 -12.66 -25.60
CA VAL A 68 7.70 -11.93 -24.72
C VAL A 68 8.50 -10.92 -23.90
N GLN A 69 7.96 -9.72 -23.72
CA GLN A 69 8.50 -8.78 -22.73
C GLN A 69 8.12 -9.26 -21.33
N ASP A 70 9.14 -9.49 -20.52
CA ASP A 70 9.04 -9.78 -19.10
C ASP A 70 9.53 -8.59 -18.28
N THR A 71 9.17 -8.59 -17.00
CA THR A 71 9.70 -7.62 -16.03
C THR A 71 10.14 -8.33 -14.75
N ASN A 72 11.23 -7.85 -14.15
CA ASN A 72 11.66 -8.23 -12.80
C ASN A 72 11.11 -7.24 -11.73
N GLY A 73 10.15 -6.38 -12.10
CA GLY A 73 9.61 -5.32 -11.25
C GLY A 73 10.38 -3.99 -11.33
N THR A 74 11.52 -3.94 -12.02
CA THR A 74 12.33 -2.72 -12.19
C THR A 74 12.71 -2.50 -13.64
N ASP A 75 13.16 -3.55 -14.32
CA ASP A 75 13.55 -3.56 -15.72
C ASP A 75 12.59 -4.40 -16.55
N THR A 76 12.45 -4.01 -17.81
CA THR A 76 11.77 -4.81 -18.84
C THR A 76 12.82 -5.47 -19.72
N TYR A 77 12.68 -6.77 -19.97
CA TYR A 77 13.60 -7.54 -20.81
C TYR A 77 12.83 -8.48 -21.75
N GLN A 78 13.43 -8.80 -22.90
CA GLN A 78 12.84 -9.72 -23.86
C GLN A 78 13.25 -11.16 -23.53
N SER A 79 12.27 -12.03 -23.30
CA SER A 79 12.45 -13.46 -23.10
C SER A 79 12.03 -14.23 -24.33
N PHE A 80 12.75 -15.30 -24.65
CA PHE A 80 12.49 -16.12 -25.84
C PHE A 80 12.20 -17.57 -25.46
N MET A 81 11.73 -18.35 -26.44
CA MET A 81 11.60 -19.80 -26.27
C MET A 81 12.96 -20.44 -25.98
N ASN A 82 12.96 -21.50 -25.18
CA ASN A 82 14.15 -22.31 -24.93
C ASN A 82 14.16 -23.58 -25.79
N GLN A 83 15.24 -24.36 -25.69
CA GLN A 83 15.40 -25.59 -26.48
C GLN A 83 14.30 -26.62 -26.20
N ALA A 84 13.81 -26.71 -24.97
CA ALA A 84 12.76 -27.64 -24.58
C ALA A 84 11.39 -27.30 -25.18
N MET A 85 11.12 -26.02 -25.49
CA MET A 85 9.94 -25.60 -26.26
C MET A 85 10.15 -25.74 -27.77
N VAL A 86 11.35 -25.39 -28.24
CA VAL A 86 11.71 -25.39 -29.67
C VAL A 86 11.73 -26.81 -30.25
N THR A 87 12.19 -27.79 -29.47
CA THR A 87 12.27 -29.20 -29.91
C THR A 87 10.90 -29.77 -30.27
N PRO A 88 9.91 -29.83 -29.36
CA PRO A 88 8.58 -30.33 -29.70
C PRO A 88 7.87 -29.43 -30.72
N LEU A 89 8.12 -28.11 -30.73
CA LEU A 89 7.58 -27.23 -31.76
C LEU A 89 8.07 -27.63 -33.16
N ASN A 90 9.35 -27.94 -33.31
CA ASN A 90 9.92 -28.38 -34.58
C ASN A 90 9.28 -29.71 -35.04
N ASP A 91 9.01 -30.62 -34.11
CA ASP A 91 8.36 -31.90 -34.43
C ASP A 91 6.88 -31.73 -34.79
N ILE A 92 6.16 -30.79 -34.15
CA ILE A 92 4.82 -30.37 -34.58
C ILE A 92 4.86 -29.84 -36.00
N MET A 93 5.78 -28.92 -36.32
CA MET A 93 5.87 -28.32 -37.66
C MET A 93 6.19 -29.34 -38.76
N LYS A 94 7.10 -30.29 -38.49
CA LYS A 94 7.35 -31.43 -39.40
C LYS A 94 6.07 -32.21 -39.65
N THR A 95 5.32 -32.51 -38.60
CA THR A 95 4.10 -33.29 -38.69
C THR A 95 3.02 -32.57 -39.51
N LEU A 96 2.86 -31.26 -39.32
CA LEU A 96 1.97 -30.43 -40.15
C LEU A 96 2.38 -30.45 -41.63
N SER A 97 3.67 -30.35 -41.91
CA SER A 97 4.17 -30.38 -43.29
C SER A 97 3.89 -31.72 -44.00
N ILE A 98 3.97 -32.84 -43.27
CA ILE A 98 3.68 -34.18 -43.80
C ILE A 98 2.22 -34.30 -44.25
N VAL A 99 1.29 -33.68 -43.51
CA VAL A 99 -0.14 -33.71 -43.87
C VAL A 99 -0.54 -32.66 -44.89
N GLY A 100 0.42 -31.91 -45.44
CA GLY A 100 0.12 -30.87 -46.41
C GLY A 100 -0.54 -29.64 -45.81
N ILE A 101 -0.44 -29.43 -44.48
CA ILE A 101 -0.71 -28.14 -43.86
C ILE A 101 0.57 -27.33 -43.96
N PRO A 102 0.65 -26.33 -44.85
CA PRO A 102 1.86 -25.55 -45.02
C PRO A 102 2.13 -24.79 -43.72
N PRO A 103 3.36 -24.83 -43.20
CA PRO A 103 3.73 -24.05 -42.02
C PRO A 103 3.85 -22.54 -42.32
N ASP A 104 3.71 -22.14 -43.58
CA ASP A 104 3.65 -20.74 -44.00
C ASP A 104 2.19 -20.24 -43.97
N PRO A 105 1.85 -19.27 -43.10
CA PRO A 105 0.52 -18.68 -43.07
C PRO A 105 0.16 -17.91 -44.36
N ASN A 106 1.11 -17.67 -45.27
CA ASN A 106 0.87 -17.02 -46.57
C ASN A 106 0.61 -18.01 -47.72
N ALA A 107 0.45 -19.30 -47.43
CA ALA A 107 0.10 -20.27 -48.46
C ALA A 107 -1.24 -19.94 -49.13
N ALA A 108 -1.39 -20.31 -50.40
CA ALA A 108 -2.62 -20.07 -51.15
C ALA A 108 -3.84 -20.68 -50.42
N PRO A 109 -4.95 -19.94 -50.29
CA PRO A 109 -6.11 -20.43 -49.56
C PRO A 109 -6.68 -21.67 -50.24
N LEU A 110 -6.93 -22.71 -49.45
CA LEU A 110 -7.63 -23.91 -49.88
C LEU A 110 -9.15 -23.67 -49.86
N SER A 111 -9.89 -24.37 -50.72
CA SER A 111 -11.35 -24.45 -50.59
C SER A 111 -11.73 -25.17 -49.28
N ASP A 112 -12.92 -24.92 -48.74
CA ASP A 112 -13.38 -25.56 -47.50
C ASP A 112 -13.36 -27.09 -47.58
N SER A 113 -13.75 -27.66 -48.72
CA SER A 113 -13.66 -29.09 -48.99
C SER A 113 -12.23 -29.62 -48.94
N ALA A 114 -11.26 -28.85 -49.46
CA ALA A 114 -9.85 -29.21 -49.44
C ALA A 114 -9.27 -29.08 -48.02
N LYS A 115 -9.66 -28.04 -47.25
CA LYS A 115 -9.26 -27.90 -45.84
C LYS A 115 -9.68 -29.12 -45.02
N ILE A 116 -10.94 -29.53 -45.13
CA ILE A 116 -11.47 -30.70 -44.41
C ILE A 116 -10.77 -31.99 -44.87
N ALA A 117 -10.55 -32.16 -46.18
CA ALA A 117 -9.84 -33.32 -46.72
C ALA A 117 -8.40 -33.41 -46.17
N THR A 118 -7.69 -32.29 -46.10
CA THR A 118 -6.33 -32.20 -45.52
C THR A 118 -6.35 -32.59 -44.03
N LEU A 119 -7.28 -32.05 -43.23
CA LEU A 119 -7.42 -32.41 -41.81
C LEU A 119 -7.80 -33.88 -41.62
N THR A 120 -8.62 -34.45 -42.50
CA THR A 120 -9.01 -35.86 -42.43
C THR A 120 -7.85 -36.77 -42.79
N GLY A 121 -7.02 -36.37 -43.77
CA GLY A 121 -5.79 -37.07 -44.15
C GLY A 121 -4.87 -37.30 -42.97
N TRP A 122 -4.86 -36.40 -42.00
CA TRP A 122 -4.09 -36.54 -40.77
C TRP A 122 -4.47 -37.75 -39.92
N LYS A 123 -5.75 -38.13 -39.83
CA LYS A 123 -6.18 -39.33 -39.08
C LYS A 123 -5.61 -40.63 -39.65
N SER A 124 -5.11 -40.60 -40.90
CA SER A 124 -4.45 -41.76 -41.51
C SER A 124 -2.96 -41.89 -41.12
N LEU A 125 -2.34 -40.84 -40.55
CA LEU A 125 -0.93 -40.84 -40.19
C LEU A 125 -0.50 -41.91 -39.17
N PRO A 126 -1.32 -42.25 -38.15
CA PRO A 126 -0.99 -43.35 -37.25
C PRO A 126 -0.81 -44.69 -37.97
N ASN A 127 -1.47 -44.91 -39.13
CA ASN A 127 -1.28 -46.12 -39.94
C ASN A 127 0.14 -46.20 -40.53
N PHE A 128 0.83 -45.06 -40.62
CA PHE A 128 2.22 -44.94 -41.03
C PHE A 128 3.17 -44.80 -39.82
N GLN A 129 2.70 -45.12 -38.61
CA GLN A 129 3.45 -44.99 -37.35
C GLN A 129 3.92 -43.56 -37.02
N ILE A 130 3.24 -42.56 -37.57
CA ILE A 130 3.52 -41.16 -37.27
C ILE A 130 2.62 -40.74 -36.10
N ASP A 131 3.24 -40.57 -34.93
CA ASP A 131 2.56 -40.06 -33.73
C ASP A 131 2.51 -38.55 -33.75
N VAL A 132 1.31 -38.01 -33.95
CA VAL A 132 1.11 -36.56 -34.00
C VAL A 132 0.68 -35.99 -32.64
N LEU A 133 0.08 -36.82 -31.79
CA LEU A 133 -0.26 -36.38 -30.44
C LEU A 133 0.98 -36.35 -29.54
N GLY A 134 2.00 -37.17 -29.81
CA GLY A 134 3.27 -37.21 -29.10
C GLY A 134 3.94 -35.84 -28.96
N PRO A 135 4.28 -35.14 -30.05
CA PRO A 135 4.89 -33.80 -29.99
C PRO A 135 4.01 -32.76 -29.27
N LEU A 136 2.69 -32.81 -29.45
CA LEU A 136 1.75 -31.92 -28.76
C LEU A 136 1.68 -32.21 -27.25
N ASN A 137 1.69 -33.48 -26.86
CA ASN A 137 1.73 -33.89 -25.46
C ASN A 137 3.07 -33.52 -24.82
N ALA A 138 4.19 -33.70 -25.54
CA ALA A 138 5.51 -33.29 -25.10
C ALA A 138 5.54 -31.77 -24.85
N ALA A 139 5.04 -30.96 -25.78
CA ALA A 139 4.91 -29.52 -25.65
C ALA A 139 4.10 -29.08 -24.42
N LEU A 140 2.98 -29.76 -24.13
CA LEU A 140 2.13 -29.45 -22.97
C LEU A 140 2.61 -30.04 -21.66
N SER A 141 3.52 -31.02 -21.69
CA SER A 141 4.14 -31.61 -20.51
C SER A 141 5.31 -30.80 -19.98
N ILE A 142 5.71 -29.74 -20.69
CA ILE A 142 6.74 -28.81 -20.24
C ILE A 142 6.25 -28.14 -18.95
N GLN A 143 6.83 -28.55 -17.82
CA GLN A 143 6.57 -27.94 -16.51
C GLN A 143 7.67 -26.94 -16.17
N LEU A 144 7.31 -25.89 -15.43
CA LEU A 144 8.29 -25.09 -14.69
C LEU A 144 8.73 -25.90 -13.47
N GLU A 145 10.00 -26.29 -13.43
CA GLU A 145 10.65 -26.61 -12.15
C GLU A 145 11.00 -25.30 -11.42
N ALA A 146 9.97 -24.56 -11.01
CA ALA A 146 10.16 -23.44 -10.10
C ALA A 146 10.47 -23.99 -8.71
N HIS A 147 11.72 -23.85 -8.28
CA HIS A 147 12.12 -24.26 -6.95
C HIS A 147 11.58 -23.21 -5.97
N GLN A 148 10.61 -23.59 -5.14
CA GLN A 148 10.11 -22.71 -4.08
C GLN A 148 10.99 -22.85 -2.85
N TYR A 149 11.58 -21.75 -2.42
CA TYR A 149 12.30 -21.67 -1.16
C TYR A 149 11.42 -20.95 -0.16
N THR A 150 11.18 -21.59 0.98
CA THR A 150 10.48 -20.96 2.10
C THR A 150 11.51 -20.46 3.10
N VAL A 151 11.56 -19.15 3.29
CA VAL A 151 12.40 -18.51 4.30
C VAL A 151 11.52 -18.12 5.47
N ASN A 152 11.85 -18.64 6.65
CA ASN A 152 11.24 -18.21 7.91
C ASN A 152 11.99 -16.97 8.40
N ILE A 153 11.31 -15.83 8.37
CA ILE A 153 11.81 -14.56 8.88
C ILE A 153 11.17 -14.34 10.24
N GLU A 154 11.96 -14.38 11.31
CA GLU A 154 11.48 -13.98 12.63
C GLU A 154 11.39 -12.45 12.68
N ASN A 155 10.17 -11.94 12.86
CA ASN A 155 9.92 -10.50 12.96
C ASN A 155 10.55 -9.96 14.25
N PRO A 156 11.53 -9.06 14.15
CA PRO A 156 12.21 -8.52 15.32
C PRO A 156 11.21 -7.84 16.28
N GLY A 157 11.34 -8.12 17.58
CA GLY A 157 10.53 -7.51 18.63
C GLY A 157 9.16 -8.15 18.90
N THR A 158 8.65 -9.00 17.99
CA THR A 158 7.40 -9.75 18.22
C THR A 158 7.63 -11.25 18.39
N GLY A 159 8.75 -11.78 17.90
CA GLY A 159 9.04 -13.22 17.88
C GLY A 159 8.14 -14.01 16.92
N ILE A 160 7.29 -13.32 16.13
CA ILE A 160 6.40 -13.94 15.16
C ILE A 160 7.24 -14.35 13.94
N ILE A 161 7.18 -15.62 13.56
CA ILE A 161 7.82 -16.12 12.35
C ILE A 161 6.89 -15.90 11.16
N SER A 162 7.32 -15.03 10.23
CA SER A 162 6.69 -14.85 8.92
C SER A 162 7.33 -15.81 7.92
N THR A 163 6.50 -16.52 7.16
CA THR A 163 6.96 -17.42 6.10
C THR A 163 6.93 -16.69 4.76
N LEU A 164 8.11 -16.43 4.18
CA LEU A 164 8.25 -15.87 2.84
C LEU A 164 8.54 -17.00 1.85
N THR A 165 7.61 -17.26 0.93
CA THR A 165 7.84 -18.19 -0.17
C THR A 165 8.41 -17.41 -1.35
N VAL A 166 9.63 -17.76 -1.74
CA VAL A 166 10.35 -17.16 -2.87
C VAL A 166 10.44 -18.19 -3.98
N LEU A 167 10.02 -17.81 -5.18
CA LEU A 167 10.21 -18.60 -6.39
C LEU A 167 11.63 -18.38 -6.88
N ALA A 168 12.50 -19.37 -6.70
CA ALA A 168 13.84 -19.33 -7.26
C ALA A 168 13.87 -20.10 -8.57
N SER A 169 14.49 -19.47 -9.56
CA SER A 169 14.83 -20.12 -10.82
C SER A 169 16.21 -20.77 -10.69
N PRO A 170 16.40 -22.04 -11.11
CA PRO A 170 17.65 -22.79 -10.95
C PRO A 170 18.89 -22.19 -11.69
N GLY A 171 18.74 -21.08 -12.42
CA GLY A 171 19.81 -20.38 -13.12
C GLY A 171 20.25 -19.03 -12.53
N ARG A 172 19.73 -18.60 -11.38
CA ARG A 172 20.27 -17.41 -10.69
C ARG A 172 21.53 -17.81 -9.92
N SER A 173 22.63 -17.06 -10.07
CA SER A 173 23.76 -17.24 -9.16
C SER A 173 23.23 -17.02 -7.74
N LEU A 174 23.76 -17.73 -6.75
CA LEU A 174 23.41 -17.48 -5.34
C LEU A 174 23.51 -15.98 -5.00
N GLN A 175 24.42 -15.27 -5.67
CA GLN A 175 24.55 -13.82 -5.61
C GLN A 175 23.33 -13.07 -6.17
N SER A 176 22.81 -13.42 -7.36
CA SER A 176 21.62 -12.72 -7.91
C SER A 176 20.32 -13.10 -7.19
N MET A 177 20.20 -14.30 -6.63
CA MET A 177 19.09 -14.62 -5.69
C MET A 177 19.15 -13.74 -4.45
N LEU A 178 20.35 -13.60 -3.85
CA LEU A 178 20.52 -12.76 -2.67
C LEU A 178 20.26 -11.27 -2.99
N GLU A 179 20.78 -10.76 -4.10
CA GLU A 179 20.64 -9.35 -4.48
C GLU A 179 19.21 -8.99 -4.92
N LEU A 180 18.60 -9.79 -5.80
CA LEU A 180 17.29 -9.44 -6.36
C LEU A 180 16.13 -9.86 -5.47
N GLU A 181 16.20 -11.04 -4.85
CA GLU A 181 15.06 -11.58 -4.10
C GLU A 181 15.15 -11.22 -2.62
N TYR A 182 16.30 -11.46 -1.97
CA TYR A 182 16.42 -11.18 -0.54
C TYR A 182 16.55 -9.66 -0.28
N ILE A 183 17.52 -8.99 -0.91
CA ILE A 183 17.72 -7.54 -0.75
C ILE A 183 16.55 -6.77 -1.38
N GLY A 184 16.11 -7.16 -2.58
CA GLY A 184 14.96 -6.54 -3.25
C GLY A 184 13.66 -6.62 -2.44
N ALA A 185 13.24 -7.82 -2.02
CA ALA A 185 12.02 -7.97 -1.23
C ALA A 185 12.11 -7.29 0.14
N GLY A 186 13.29 -7.35 0.79
CA GLY A 186 13.55 -6.63 2.04
C GLY A 186 13.39 -5.12 1.86
N ASN A 187 13.98 -4.55 0.81
CA ASN A 187 13.85 -3.12 0.51
C ASN A 187 12.40 -2.71 0.22
N THR A 188 11.66 -3.50 -0.54
CA THR A 188 10.24 -3.21 -0.82
C THR A 188 9.40 -3.24 0.45
N GLN A 189 9.58 -4.25 1.31
CA GLN A 189 8.85 -4.30 2.58
C GLN A 189 9.22 -3.13 3.51
N MET A 190 10.51 -2.83 3.64
CA MET A 190 10.99 -1.74 4.49
C MET A 190 10.52 -0.37 3.98
N ALA A 191 10.57 -0.14 2.67
CA ALA A 191 10.06 1.09 2.06
C ALA A 191 8.55 1.27 2.31
N GLY A 192 7.77 0.19 2.15
CA GLY A 192 6.33 0.21 2.46
C GLY A 192 6.06 0.59 3.92
N LYS A 193 6.76 -0.05 4.87
CA LYS A 193 6.60 0.26 6.29
C LYS A 193 7.06 1.66 6.68
N MET A 194 8.13 2.16 6.09
CA MET A 194 8.60 3.52 6.34
C MET A 194 7.64 4.57 5.78
N ALA A 195 7.04 4.33 4.62
CA ALA A 195 6.00 5.19 4.06
C ALA A 195 4.74 5.22 4.96
N ASP A 196 4.30 4.06 5.47
CA ASP A 196 3.19 3.96 6.40
C ASP A 196 3.47 4.77 7.69
N LEU A 197 4.68 4.64 8.25
CA LEU A 197 5.10 5.36 9.45
C LEU A 197 5.22 6.87 9.23
N GLU A 198 5.75 7.30 8.09
CA GLU A 198 5.83 8.71 7.70
C GLU A 198 4.42 9.32 7.58
N GLN A 199 3.50 8.61 6.92
CA GLN A 199 2.12 9.05 6.79
C GLN A 199 1.45 9.17 8.16
N ALA A 200 1.66 8.17 9.04
CA ALA A 200 1.10 8.16 10.38
C ALA A 200 1.64 9.31 11.26
N LEU A 201 2.95 9.60 11.17
CA LEU A 201 3.61 10.71 11.86
C LEU A 201 3.14 12.07 11.34
N SER A 202 3.01 12.21 10.02
CA SER A 202 2.49 13.43 9.40
C SER A 202 1.07 13.72 9.88
N LEU A 203 0.24 12.68 10.00
CA LEU A 203 -1.14 12.80 10.46
C LEU A 203 -1.23 13.19 11.94
N SER A 204 -0.44 12.57 12.83
CA SER A 204 -0.42 12.93 14.26
C SER A 204 0.05 14.37 14.48
N GLN A 205 1.06 14.83 13.73
CA GLN A 205 1.51 16.22 13.77
C GLN A 205 0.46 17.23 13.29
N LYS A 206 -0.27 16.88 12.22
CA LYS A 206 -1.39 17.70 11.74
C LYS A 206 -2.49 17.81 12.80
N ILE A 207 -2.84 16.70 13.45
CA ILE A 207 -3.81 16.68 14.56
C ILE A 207 -3.33 17.57 15.71
N LEU A 208 -2.07 17.45 16.14
CA LEU A 208 -1.49 18.30 17.19
C LEU A 208 -1.56 19.78 16.84
N THR A 209 -1.27 20.13 15.59
CA THR A 209 -1.34 21.52 15.10
C THR A 209 -2.78 22.04 15.16
N THR A 210 -3.75 21.24 14.72
CA THR A 210 -5.18 21.60 14.76
C THR A 210 -5.70 21.72 16.18
N LEU A 211 -5.36 20.78 17.08
CA LEU A 211 -5.70 20.84 18.50
C LEU A 211 -5.09 22.06 19.19
N THR A 212 -3.85 22.42 18.85
CA THR A 212 -3.19 23.64 19.34
C THR A 212 -3.93 24.89 18.87
N GLY A 213 -4.39 24.93 17.61
CA GLY A 213 -5.24 26.01 17.10
C GLY A 213 -6.54 26.15 17.90
N ILE A 214 -7.18 25.03 18.25
CA ILE A 214 -8.40 25.01 19.08
C ILE A 214 -8.09 25.51 20.50
N GLN A 215 -6.98 25.06 21.10
CA GLN A 215 -6.54 25.52 22.42
C GLN A 215 -6.25 27.03 22.43
N ASN A 216 -5.63 27.55 21.38
CA ASN A 216 -5.34 28.99 21.27
C ASN A 216 -6.62 29.82 21.27
N ILE A 217 -7.66 29.40 20.54
CA ILE A 217 -8.97 30.07 20.58
C ILE A 217 -9.56 29.99 21.99
N SER A 218 -9.43 28.83 22.65
CA SER A 218 -9.89 28.67 24.03
C SER A 218 -9.14 29.57 25.02
N ASN A 219 -7.94 30.01 24.69
CA ASN A 219 -7.12 30.87 25.53
C ASN A 219 -7.37 32.37 25.27
N GLU A 220 -8.30 32.74 24.38
CA GLU A 220 -8.70 34.13 24.11
C GLU A 220 -9.55 34.74 25.27
N ILE A 221 -9.11 34.55 26.51
CA ILE A 221 -9.71 35.15 27.70
C ILE A 221 -9.13 36.56 27.87
N GLN A 222 -10.01 37.55 28.00
CA GLN A 222 -9.63 38.87 28.47
C GLN A 222 -10.12 39.08 29.91
N VAL A 223 -9.22 39.50 30.80
CA VAL A 223 -9.61 39.89 32.16
C VAL A 223 -9.89 41.38 32.13
N TYR A 224 -11.18 41.74 32.02
CA TYR A 224 -11.57 43.14 32.08
C TYR A 224 -11.82 43.57 33.53
N ASN A 225 -11.15 44.63 33.96
CA ASN A 225 -11.41 45.25 35.24
C ASN A 225 -12.32 46.46 35.03
N LYS A 226 -13.64 46.27 35.19
CA LYS A 226 -14.64 47.31 34.87
C LYS A 226 -14.58 48.54 35.77
N ILE A 227 -13.89 48.47 36.92
CA ILE A 227 -13.89 49.53 37.92
C ILE A 227 -12.43 49.86 38.27
N PRO A 228 -12.02 51.13 38.35
CA PRO A 228 -10.72 51.48 38.93
C PRO A 228 -10.73 51.16 40.43
N PHE A 229 -9.69 50.49 40.93
CA PHE A 229 -9.54 50.31 42.37
C PHE A 229 -9.42 51.69 43.02
N LYS A 230 -10.34 52.02 43.92
CA LYS A 230 -10.29 53.27 44.68
C LYS A 230 -9.65 52.97 46.02
N LEU A 231 -8.65 53.76 46.40
CA LEU A 231 -8.09 53.70 47.75
C LEU A 231 -9.03 54.41 48.73
N PRO A 232 -9.17 53.93 49.97
CA PRO A 232 -9.88 54.66 51.02
C PRO A 232 -9.28 56.05 51.23
N ASN A 233 -10.12 57.07 51.34
CA ASN A 233 -9.71 58.44 51.64
C ASN A 233 -9.99 58.76 53.10
N THR A 234 -9.15 58.23 54.00
CA THR A 234 -9.23 58.47 55.45
C THR A 234 -7.83 58.72 56.00
N GLY A 235 -7.72 59.64 56.97
CA GLY A 235 -6.46 59.97 57.64
C GLY A 235 -6.13 59.05 58.83
N ASP A 236 -7.08 58.20 59.23
CA ASP A 236 -6.91 57.22 60.30
C ASP A 236 -6.41 55.88 59.76
N LEU A 237 -5.33 55.35 60.33
CA LEU A 237 -4.65 54.15 59.83
C LEU A 237 -5.48 52.87 60.02
N ASP A 238 -6.24 52.76 61.11
CA ASP A 238 -7.01 51.57 61.42
C ASP A 238 -8.30 51.53 60.59
N ASP A 239 -8.92 52.70 60.39
CA ASP A 239 -10.03 52.89 59.46
C ASP A 239 -9.59 52.63 58.00
N TYR A 240 -8.40 53.12 57.61
CA TYR A 240 -7.82 52.83 56.29
C TYR A 240 -7.66 51.34 56.04
N LYS A 241 -7.07 50.59 56.99
CA LYS A 241 -6.89 49.13 56.87
C LYS A 241 -8.23 48.40 56.75
N LYS A 242 -9.23 48.82 57.52
CA LYS A 242 -10.57 48.22 57.50
C LYS A 242 -11.28 48.47 56.17
N GLN A 243 -11.31 49.71 55.71
CA GLN A 243 -11.93 50.08 54.44
C GLN A 243 -11.18 49.50 53.24
N TYR A 244 -9.85 49.45 53.28
CA TYR A 244 -9.04 48.82 52.24
C TYR A 244 -9.37 47.34 52.10
N LYS A 245 -9.44 46.59 53.21
CA LYS A 245 -9.81 45.16 53.17
C LYS A 245 -11.21 44.96 52.59
N GLN A 246 -12.18 45.79 52.96
CA GLN A 246 -13.55 45.72 52.42
C GLN A 246 -13.60 46.04 50.92
N GLN A 247 -12.96 47.14 50.50
CA GLN A 247 -12.91 47.55 49.11
C GLN A 247 -12.11 46.57 48.24
N ALA A 248 -10.98 46.06 48.73
CA ALA A 248 -10.18 45.03 48.06
C ALA A 248 -10.98 43.73 47.92
N SER A 249 -11.63 43.27 48.99
CA SER A 249 -12.47 42.06 48.92
C SER A 249 -13.61 42.23 47.91
N ALA A 250 -14.29 43.37 47.90
CA ALA A 250 -15.36 43.65 46.93
C ALA A 250 -14.82 43.79 45.49
N TYR A 251 -13.65 44.38 45.33
CA TYR A 251 -12.99 44.58 44.04
C TYR A 251 -12.53 43.26 43.41
N PHE A 252 -11.80 42.44 44.18
CA PHE A 252 -11.27 41.17 43.70
C PHE A 252 -12.36 40.09 43.58
N ALA A 253 -13.46 40.18 44.34
CA ALA A 253 -14.65 39.36 44.11
C ALA A 253 -15.40 39.70 42.80
N GLN A 254 -15.09 40.83 42.16
CA GLN A 254 -15.74 41.29 40.92
C GLN A 254 -14.88 41.11 39.67
N ILE A 255 -13.67 40.53 39.78
CA ILE A 255 -12.88 40.19 38.58
C ILE A 255 -13.50 38.94 37.97
N PHE A 256 -14.50 39.15 37.11
CA PHE A 256 -15.06 38.10 36.28
C PHE A 256 -14.25 38.02 35.00
N PRO A 257 -13.65 36.85 34.68
CA PRO A 257 -13.08 36.65 33.35
C PRO A 257 -14.18 36.86 32.31
N THR A 258 -13.84 37.56 31.23
CA THR A 258 -14.76 37.78 30.12
C THR A 258 -14.09 37.32 28.84
N ALA A 259 -14.70 36.36 28.16
CA ALA A 259 -14.31 36.07 26.79
C ALA A 259 -14.92 37.12 25.86
N GLU A 260 -14.05 37.80 25.11
CA GLU A 260 -14.41 38.69 24.00
C GLU A 260 -13.76 38.11 22.74
N PRO A 261 -14.43 37.15 22.07
CA PRO A 261 -13.86 36.51 20.90
C PRO A 261 -13.60 37.55 19.81
N VAL A 262 -12.52 37.39 19.04
CA VAL A 262 -12.32 38.21 17.84
C VAL A 262 -13.35 37.86 16.76
N ALA A 263 -13.60 38.78 15.82
CA ALA A 263 -14.70 38.67 14.85
C ALA A 263 -14.69 37.40 13.98
N ASP A 264 -13.54 36.74 13.82
CA ASP A 264 -13.39 35.53 13.03
C ASP A 264 -13.21 34.25 13.87
N SER A 265 -13.29 34.33 15.21
CA SER A 265 -13.06 33.18 16.12
C SER A 265 -14.02 32.02 15.86
N ALA A 266 -15.30 32.33 15.61
CA ALA A 266 -16.31 31.33 15.33
C ALA A 266 -16.01 30.58 14.03
N GLN A 267 -15.66 31.31 12.98
CA GLN A 267 -15.29 30.72 11.69
C GLN A 267 -14.01 29.88 11.82
N LYS A 268 -12.99 30.40 12.52
CA LYS A 268 -11.75 29.66 12.79
C LYS A 268 -12.02 28.36 13.55
N LEU A 269 -12.82 28.40 14.61
CA LEU A 269 -13.14 27.22 15.42
C LEU A 269 -13.92 26.18 14.60
N LEU A 270 -14.89 26.61 13.78
CA LEU A 270 -15.64 25.70 12.90
C LEU A 270 -14.76 25.11 11.78
N ASN A 271 -13.84 25.88 11.20
CA ASN A 271 -12.88 25.39 10.20
C ASN A 271 -11.90 24.38 10.82
N LEU A 272 -11.39 24.66 12.03
CA LEU A 272 -10.53 23.74 12.77
C LEU A 272 -11.29 22.46 13.14
N LYS A 273 -12.56 22.54 13.53
CA LYS A 273 -13.42 21.38 13.75
C LYS A 273 -13.54 20.51 12.51
N GLN A 274 -13.82 21.11 11.35
CA GLN A 274 -13.93 20.37 10.08
C GLN A 274 -12.60 19.68 9.74
N THR A 275 -11.50 20.43 9.84
CA THR A 275 -10.15 19.90 9.60
C THR A 275 -9.85 18.72 10.53
N LEU A 276 -10.21 18.85 11.81
CA LEU A 276 -10.01 17.82 12.83
C LEU A 276 -10.86 16.57 12.55
N TRP A 277 -12.08 16.76 12.04
CA TRP A 277 -12.94 15.65 11.61
C TRP A 277 -12.35 14.89 10.43
N ASP A 278 -11.86 15.59 9.41
CA ASP A 278 -11.26 14.97 8.24
C ASP A 278 -9.98 14.21 8.61
N GLN A 279 -9.15 14.78 9.50
CA GLN A 279 -7.98 14.11 10.08
C GLN A 279 -8.36 12.87 10.88
N MET A 280 -9.45 12.91 11.66
CA MET A 280 -9.95 11.75 12.39
C MET A 280 -10.38 10.63 11.44
N VAL A 281 -11.10 10.95 10.36
CA VAL A 281 -11.48 9.95 9.35
C VAL A 281 -10.25 9.33 8.69
N ALA A 282 -9.24 10.14 8.36
CA ALA A 282 -7.97 9.63 7.85
C ALA A 282 -7.25 8.72 8.87
N LEU A 283 -7.32 9.06 10.16
CA LEU A 283 -6.72 8.28 11.23
C LEU A 283 -7.38 6.91 11.39
N GLU A 284 -8.71 6.85 11.27
CA GLU A 284 -9.47 5.60 11.29
C GLU A 284 -9.19 4.73 10.07
N ALA A 285 -9.03 5.33 8.90
CA ALA A 285 -8.64 4.61 7.69
C ALA A 285 -7.22 4.00 7.82
N ALA A 286 -6.29 4.74 8.42
CA ALA A 286 -4.93 4.27 8.67
C ALA A 286 -4.86 3.23 9.81
N ASN A 287 -5.75 3.32 10.81
CA ASN A 287 -5.75 2.44 11.99
C ASN A 287 -7.17 1.91 12.31
N PRO A 288 -7.69 0.94 11.55
CA PRO A 288 -9.07 0.46 11.68
C PRO A 288 -9.39 -0.11 13.08
N THR A 289 -8.39 -0.62 13.78
CA THR A 289 -8.53 -1.22 15.12
C THR A 289 -8.58 -0.18 16.23
N SER A 290 -8.26 1.09 15.96
CA SER A 290 -8.18 2.18 16.95
C SER A 290 -9.12 3.33 16.62
N GLY A 291 -10.35 3.01 16.19
CA GLY A 291 -11.33 3.99 15.76
C GLY A 291 -11.95 4.85 16.88
N ARG A 292 -12.87 5.74 16.52
CA ARG A 292 -13.56 6.67 17.43
C ARG A 292 -14.33 6.01 18.58
N ASN A 293 -14.68 4.74 18.43
CA ASN A 293 -15.41 3.96 19.45
C ASN A 293 -14.47 3.27 20.45
N VAL A 294 -13.16 3.28 20.21
CA VAL A 294 -12.17 2.62 21.07
C VAL A 294 -11.70 3.60 22.14
N ALA A 295 -12.09 3.37 23.39
CA ALA A 295 -11.69 4.25 24.50
C ALA A 295 -10.15 4.32 24.62
N GLY A 296 -9.63 5.53 24.81
CA GLY A 296 -8.19 5.78 24.93
C GLY A 296 -7.45 5.91 23.59
N SER A 297 -8.10 5.66 22.45
CA SER A 297 -7.51 5.94 21.15
C SER A 297 -7.47 7.45 20.87
N LEU A 298 -6.52 7.89 20.04
CA LEU A 298 -6.48 9.26 19.56
C LEU A 298 -7.77 9.62 18.80
N ALA A 299 -8.31 8.71 17.98
CA ALA A 299 -9.55 8.93 17.26
C ALA A 299 -10.74 9.18 18.22
N ASN A 300 -10.82 8.46 19.34
CA ASN A 300 -11.86 8.70 20.35
C ASN A 300 -11.69 10.05 21.04
N ALA A 301 -10.45 10.42 21.41
CA ALA A 301 -10.18 11.70 22.05
C ALA A 301 -10.51 12.87 21.12
N VAL A 302 -10.10 12.79 19.85
CA VAL A 302 -10.42 13.78 18.81
C VAL A 302 -11.93 13.85 18.57
N TYR A 303 -12.61 12.72 18.48
CA TYR A 303 -14.06 12.66 18.29
C TYR A 303 -14.81 13.40 19.40
N LYS A 304 -14.40 13.22 20.67
CA LYS A 304 -14.99 13.95 21.80
C LYS A 304 -14.82 15.46 21.68
N VAL A 305 -13.64 15.94 21.29
CA VAL A 305 -13.40 17.38 21.04
C VAL A 305 -14.33 17.89 19.92
N VAL A 306 -14.49 17.14 18.82
CA VAL A 306 -15.41 17.53 17.74
C VAL A 306 -16.88 17.56 18.21
N GLN A 307 -17.29 16.60 19.05
CA GLN A 307 -18.61 16.60 19.66
C GLN A 307 -18.81 17.82 20.57
N ASP A 308 -17.82 18.17 21.38
CA ASP A 308 -17.88 19.32 22.29
C ASP A 308 -17.97 20.64 21.54
N ILE A 309 -17.19 20.81 20.47
CA ILE A 309 -17.32 21.99 19.60
C ILE A 309 -18.73 21.99 18.99
N SER A 310 -19.20 20.86 18.46
CA SER A 310 -20.54 20.81 17.85
C SER A 310 -21.65 21.14 18.85
N ALA A 311 -21.53 20.67 20.10
CA ALA A 311 -22.45 20.97 21.19
C ALA A 311 -22.47 22.46 21.55
N ALA A 312 -21.34 23.16 21.46
CA ALA A 312 -21.25 24.58 21.73
C ALA A 312 -22.05 25.45 20.73
N PHE A 313 -22.24 24.96 19.50
CA PHE A 313 -22.97 25.65 18.42
C PHE A 313 -24.40 25.12 18.20
N VAL A 314 -24.93 24.27 19.08
CA VAL A 314 -26.32 23.79 18.98
C VAL A 314 -27.28 24.95 19.14
N GLY A 315 -28.22 25.10 18.20
CA GLY A 315 -29.25 26.14 18.23
C GLY A 315 -28.85 27.46 17.58
N VAL A 316 -27.66 27.55 16.97
CA VAL A 316 -27.28 28.70 16.13
C VAL A 316 -28.04 28.64 14.81
N ASP A 317 -28.78 29.69 14.50
CA ASP A 317 -29.46 29.89 13.23
C ASP A 317 -28.66 30.88 12.37
N LEU A 318 -27.97 30.35 11.37
CA LEU A 318 -27.15 31.14 10.44
C LEU A 318 -27.97 32.05 9.52
N THR A 319 -29.30 31.90 9.49
CA THR A 319 -30.20 32.73 8.68
C THR A 319 -30.82 33.89 9.45
N ALA A 320 -30.69 33.89 10.79
CA ALA A 320 -31.25 34.94 11.63
C ALA A 320 -30.43 36.25 11.52
N ALA A 321 -31.10 37.39 11.66
CA ALA A 321 -30.44 38.70 11.63
C ALA A 321 -29.39 38.89 12.74
N ASN A 322 -29.46 38.09 13.81
CA ASN A 322 -28.53 38.06 14.93
C ASN A 322 -27.58 36.83 14.92
N ALA A 323 -27.40 36.17 13.76
CA ALA A 323 -26.52 35.00 13.64
C ALA A 323 -25.10 35.26 14.18
N GLN A 324 -24.57 36.45 13.96
CA GLN A 324 -23.26 36.85 14.45
C GLN A 324 -23.20 36.86 15.99
N ASP A 325 -24.21 37.42 16.65
CA ASP A 325 -24.29 37.43 18.12
C ASP A 325 -24.41 36.00 18.70
N GLN A 326 -25.15 35.12 18.02
CA GLN A 326 -25.28 33.72 18.40
C GLN A 326 -23.95 32.96 18.25
N LEU A 327 -23.20 33.22 17.19
CA LEU A 327 -21.85 32.65 16.98
C LEU A 327 -20.87 33.14 18.06
N PHE A 328 -20.87 34.44 18.38
CA PHE A 328 -20.06 34.98 19.46
C PHE A 328 -20.42 34.38 20.82
N ALA A 329 -21.72 34.25 21.13
CA ALA A 329 -22.17 33.64 22.37
C ALA A 329 -21.72 32.17 22.50
N SER A 330 -21.73 31.43 21.38
CA SER A 330 -21.26 30.04 21.32
C SER A 330 -19.76 29.92 21.59
N VAL A 331 -18.94 30.78 20.95
CA VAL A 331 -17.48 30.81 21.19
C VAL A 331 -17.17 31.31 22.60
N LYS A 332 -17.93 32.29 23.10
CA LYS A 332 -17.79 32.77 24.48
C LYS A 332 -18.02 31.63 25.48
N LYS A 333 -19.05 30.81 25.26
CA LYS A 333 -19.33 29.62 26.08
C LYS A 333 -18.18 28.60 26.00
N TRP A 334 -17.62 28.40 24.81
CA TRP A 334 -16.45 27.53 24.61
C TRP A 334 -15.22 28.01 25.42
N ILE A 335 -14.88 29.30 25.33
CA ILE A 335 -13.74 29.89 26.04
C ILE A 335 -13.94 29.83 27.56
N MET A 336 -15.17 30.06 28.02
CA MET A 336 -15.51 30.16 29.44
C MET A 336 -15.81 28.81 30.12
N ASP A 337 -15.57 27.68 29.45
CA ASP A 337 -15.93 26.34 29.93
C ASP A 337 -15.41 26.03 31.36
N ASN A 338 -14.19 26.46 31.70
CA ASN A 338 -13.61 26.26 33.03
C ASN A 338 -13.92 27.40 34.03
N GLN A 339 -14.56 28.49 33.59
CA GLN A 339 -14.85 29.67 34.40
C GLN A 339 -16.33 29.76 34.83
N ASP A 340 -17.20 28.88 34.34
CA ASP A 340 -18.64 28.85 34.69
C ASP A 340 -18.91 28.30 36.11
N VAL A 341 -17.88 28.21 36.96
CA VAL A 341 -18.01 27.81 38.37
C VAL A 341 -17.99 29.07 39.22
N ARG A 342 -19.17 29.63 39.52
CA ARG A 342 -19.31 30.52 40.68
C ARG A 342 -18.86 29.77 41.93
N ILE A 343 -17.92 30.34 42.68
CA ILE A 343 -17.31 29.77 43.89
C ILE A 343 -18.35 29.54 45.02
N ASP A 344 -19.55 30.10 44.87
CA ASP A 344 -20.55 30.27 45.92
C ASP A 344 -21.82 29.43 45.69
N GLU A 345 -22.03 28.86 44.50
CA GLU A 345 -23.25 28.11 44.18
C GLU A 345 -23.00 26.61 44.36
N ALA A 346 -23.66 26.01 45.37
CA ALA A 346 -23.70 24.57 45.66
C ALA A 346 -24.35 23.70 44.55
N GLY A 347 -24.39 24.21 43.31
CA GLY A 347 -24.98 23.61 42.13
C GLY A 347 -24.09 23.75 40.88
N SER A 348 -22.77 23.83 41.04
CA SER A 348 -21.84 23.77 39.89
C SER A 348 -22.23 22.57 39.00
N ASN A 349 -22.62 22.83 37.76
CA ASN A 349 -22.81 21.77 36.78
C ASN A 349 -21.51 20.97 36.74
N LYS A 350 -21.57 19.66 37.01
CA LYS A 350 -20.41 18.74 37.11
C LYS A 350 -19.55 18.64 35.83
N ASN A 351 -19.80 19.49 34.84
CA ASN A 351 -19.19 19.51 33.52
C ASN A 351 -18.32 20.74 33.27
N ALA A 352 -18.18 21.67 34.23
CA ALA A 352 -17.26 22.79 34.06
C ALA A 352 -15.82 22.29 33.89
N GLY A 353 -15.12 22.81 32.89
CA GLY A 353 -13.76 22.38 32.51
C GLY A 353 -13.71 21.08 31.69
N ALA A 354 -14.84 20.39 31.46
CA ALA A 354 -14.83 19.11 30.77
C ALA A 354 -14.34 19.21 29.32
N ILE A 355 -14.55 20.35 28.65
CA ILE A 355 -14.05 20.58 27.30
C ILE A 355 -12.53 20.75 27.34
N GLN A 356 -12.03 21.57 28.27
CA GLN A 356 -10.58 21.77 28.45
C GLN A 356 -9.87 20.47 28.79
N ASP A 357 -10.45 19.67 29.69
CA ASP A 357 -9.90 18.38 30.09
C ASP A 357 -9.83 17.40 28.91
N ARG A 358 -10.87 17.36 28.06
CA ARG A 358 -10.88 16.51 26.87
C ARG A 358 -9.93 17.00 25.79
N LEU A 359 -9.78 18.31 25.63
CA LEU A 359 -8.80 18.91 24.72
C LEU A 359 -7.37 18.60 25.17
N ALA A 360 -7.06 18.80 26.46
CA ALA A 360 -5.78 18.45 27.05
C ALA A 360 -5.48 16.95 26.97
N SER A 361 -6.49 16.11 27.21
CA SER A 361 -6.40 14.66 27.03
C SER A 361 -6.13 14.28 25.56
N ALA A 362 -6.78 14.92 24.60
CA ALA A 362 -6.54 14.70 23.18
C ALA A 362 -5.13 15.12 22.77
N MET A 363 -4.64 16.27 23.23
CA MET A 363 -3.27 16.73 23.00
C MET A 363 -2.25 15.76 23.59
N THR A 364 -2.44 15.31 24.83
CA THR A 364 -1.55 14.33 25.48
C THR A 364 -1.54 13.00 24.73
N THR A 365 -2.71 12.52 24.30
CA THR A 365 -2.83 11.28 23.52
C THR A 365 -2.13 11.42 22.17
N ALA A 366 -2.27 12.58 21.51
CA ALA A 366 -1.61 12.84 20.23
C ALA A 366 -0.08 12.94 20.37
N GLN A 367 0.42 13.59 21.43
CA GLN A 367 1.86 13.65 21.74
C GLN A 367 2.44 12.26 22.02
N ASN A 368 1.76 11.46 22.83
CA ASN A 368 2.18 10.08 23.14
C ASN A 368 2.22 9.22 21.87
N LEU A 369 1.21 9.34 21.01
CA LEU A 369 1.19 8.62 19.74
C LEU A 369 2.33 9.09 18.81
N GLU A 370 2.54 10.39 18.69
CA GLU A 370 3.63 10.94 17.88
C GLU A 370 5.00 10.43 18.36
N GLU A 371 5.27 10.46 19.66
CA GLU A 371 6.55 9.99 20.21
C GLU A 371 6.71 8.48 20.02
N SER A 372 5.64 7.69 20.19
CA SER A 372 5.64 6.26 19.86
C SER A 372 5.97 6.02 18.40
N GLN A 373 5.37 6.77 17.47
CA GLN A 373 5.63 6.65 16.03
C GLN A 373 7.07 7.05 15.67
N ARG A 374 7.63 8.10 16.30
CA ARG A 374 9.05 8.47 16.12
C ARG A 374 9.97 7.37 16.62
N GLU A 375 9.66 6.76 17.74
CA GLU A 375 10.42 5.63 18.28
C GLU A 375 10.33 4.42 17.35
N ASP A 376 9.16 4.12 16.78
CA ASP A 376 9.00 3.07 15.77
C ASP A 376 9.85 3.35 14.53
N VAL A 377 9.90 4.60 14.04
CA VAL A 377 10.79 4.99 12.94
C VAL A 377 12.27 4.74 13.29
N ARG A 378 12.71 5.11 14.50
CA ARG A 378 14.09 4.86 14.96
C ARG A 378 14.40 3.36 14.99
N ARG A 379 13.47 2.55 15.50
CA ARG A 379 13.60 1.09 15.53
C ARG A 379 13.65 0.50 14.14
N TYR A 380 12.79 0.93 13.22
CA TYR A 380 12.81 0.46 11.84
C TYR A 380 14.10 0.88 11.11
N LEU A 381 14.65 2.06 11.36
CA LEU A 381 15.97 2.46 10.84
C LEU A 381 17.09 1.54 11.37
N LEU A 382 17.04 1.14 12.63
CA LEU A 382 17.98 0.18 13.18
C LEU A 382 17.84 -1.20 12.50
N LEU A 383 16.61 -1.68 12.31
CA LEU A 383 16.36 -2.94 11.59
C LEU A 383 16.85 -2.89 10.16
N PHE A 384 16.65 -1.76 9.48
CA PHE A 384 17.18 -1.51 8.14
C PHE A 384 18.71 -1.62 8.15
N GLN A 385 19.39 -0.98 9.09
CA GLN A 385 20.86 -1.07 9.20
C GLN A 385 21.35 -2.50 9.46
N GLU A 386 20.69 -3.24 10.36
CA GLU A 386 21.06 -4.63 10.66
C GLU A 386 20.78 -5.56 9.47
N PHE A 387 19.68 -5.35 8.74
CA PHE A 387 19.39 -6.07 7.51
C PHE A 387 20.48 -5.88 6.45
N TYR A 388 20.92 -4.64 6.22
CA TYR A 388 22.00 -4.37 5.26
C TYR A 388 23.35 -4.96 5.70
N LYS A 389 23.66 -4.94 6.99
CA LYS A 389 24.87 -5.63 7.53
C LYS A 389 24.79 -7.14 7.29
N SER A 390 23.63 -7.74 7.52
CA SER A 390 23.38 -9.16 7.28
C SER A 390 23.53 -9.50 5.79
N ALA A 391 22.86 -8.75 4.92
CA ALA A 391 22.94 -8.92 3.47
C ALA A 391 24.38 -8.79 2.95
N MET A 392 25.13 -7.78 3.41
CA MET A 392 26.55 -7.61 3.05
C MET A 392 27.41 -8.79 3.52
N SER A 393 27.17 -9.30 4.73
CA SER A 393 27.87 -10.48 5.25
C SER A 393 27.60 -11.71 4.39
N MET A 394 26.37 -11.90 3.91
CA MET A 394 26.02 -12.98 2.98
C MET A 394 26.70 -12.83 1.61
N ILE A 395 26.76 -11.60 1.06
CA ILE A 395 27.48 -11.32 -0.20
C ILE A 395 28.98 -11.67 -0.04
N GLN A 396 29.61 -11.23 1.06
CA GLN A 396 31.02 -11.52 1.34
C GLN A 396 31.30 -13.02 1.51
N LEU A 397 30.39 -13.74 2.18
CA LEU A 397 30.49 -15.19 2.34
C LEU A 397 30.42 -15.89 0.97
N LEU A 398 29.49 -15.48 0.11
CA LEU A 398 29.37 -16.00 -1.26
C LEU A 398 30.64 -15.71 -2.07
N GLY A 399 31.17 -14.49 -2.01
CA GLY A 399 32.45 -14.15 -2.63
C GLY A 399 33.59 -15.06 -2.17
N THR A 400 33.66 -15.32 -0.86
CA THR A 400 34.66 -16.24 -0.27
C THR A 400 34.48 -17.68 -0.75
N ILE A 401 33.24 -18.14 -0.90
CA ILE A 401 32.94 -19.48 -1.45
C ILE A 401 33.39 -19.57 -2.90
N PHE A 402 33.06 -18.58 -3.73
CA PHE A 402 33.49 -18.54 -5.13
C PHE A 402 35.01 -18.49 -5.27
N ASP A 403 35.69 -17.68 -4.47
CA ASP A 403 37.15 -17.64 -4.43
C ASP A 403 37.77 -18.99 -4.06
N LYS A 404 37.16 -19.72 -3.11
CA LYS A 404 37.61 -21.06 -2.71
C LYS A 404 37.36 -22.10 -3.78
N ILE A 405 36.20 -22.07 -4.45
CA ILE A 405 35.88 -22.96 -5.58
C ILE A 405 36.86 -22.73 -6.72
N ASN A 406 37.08 -21.45 -7.09
CA ASN A 406 38.02 -21.09 -8.15
C ASN A 406 39.45 -21.54 -7.81
N LYS A 407 39.91 -21.36 -6.57
CA LYS A 407 41.24 -21.84 -6.13
C LYS A 407 41.35 -23.36 -6.03
N GLY A 408 40.25 -24.08 -5.85
CA GLY A 408 40.20 -25.55 -5.78
C GLY A 408 40.28 -26.24 -7.14
N ILE A 409 39.80 -25.61 -8.20
CA ILE A 409 39.79 -26.16 -9.57
C ILE A 409 41.16 -26.05 -10.26
N PHE A 410 42.06 -25.16 -9.79
CA PHE A 410 43.43 -25.00 -10.34
C PHE A 410 44.51 -25.84 -9.63
N LYS A 411 44.13 -26.86 -8.86
CA LYS A 411 45.08 -27.85 -8.31
C LYS A 411 44.85 -29.23 -8.93
N GLU A 412 45.23 -29.38 -10.20
CA GLU A 412 45.78 -30.62 -10.77
C GLU A 412 46.92 -30.28 -11.73
#